data_AF-A0A7W9PBW8-F1
#
_entry.id   AF-A0A7W9PBW8-F1
#
_cell.length_a   1.000
_cell.length_b   1.000
_cell.length_c   1.000
_cell.angle_alpha   90.00
_cell.angle_beta   90.00
_cell.angle_gamma   90.00
#
_symmetry.space_group_name_H-M   'P 1'
#
loop_
_entity.id
_entity.type
_entity.pdbx_description
1 polymer ?
#
loop_
_entity_poly.entity_id
_entity_poly.type
_entity_poly.pdbx_seq_one_letter_code
_entity_poly.pdbx_strand_id
1 'polypeptide(L)'
;MGLDRRQEDNEELELELVREVVLARRRLDSAVMAALTFGAELLNHTSEYATATRAAEILEAHAVDEDDVARDPRGALRSDMARDRVRAERIGLVPEPGDSESALRRRKQNALLREVRADLLEVVRRCRKFTFDNVAFADGIAEGLCAATDKLVVGADMETYRAWQRGMVLKLSEEPNPGGLPRVMATVDAGPGRGPLTVEWDSCERRLALVARMARAGVSPVVICDRLLADLSVSSPLRYSFR
;
A
#
# COMPACT_ATOMS: atom_id res chain seq x y z
N MET A 1 11.09 -41.28 -38.22
CA MET A 1 10.80 -42.01 -36.97
C MET A 1 11.63 -41.52 -35.76
N GLY A 2 12.24 -40.32 -35.78
CA GLY A 2 13.09 -39.83 -34.66
C GLY A 2 12.90 -38.37 -34.28
N LEU A 3 11.98 -37.66 -34.93
CA LEU A 3 11.61 -36.29 -34.59
C LEU A 3 10.40 -36.25 -33.66
N ASP A 4 9.44 -37.19 -33.83
CA ASP A 4 8.26 -37.29 -32.96
C ASP A 4 8.62 -37.62 -31.49
N ARG A 5 9.58 -38.52 -31.25
CA ARG A 5 10.04 -38.86 -29.88
C ARG A 5 10.64 -37.67 -29.12
N ARG A 6 11.41 -36.81 -29.79
CA ARG A 6 12.02 -35.63 -29.14
C ARG A 6 10.99 -34.57 -28.79
N GLN A 7 9.87 -34.54 -29.52
CA GLN A 7 8.77 -33.63 -29.24
C GLN A 7 7.92 -34.14 -28.08
N GLU A 8 7.63 -35.45 -28.04
CA GLU A 8 6.96 -36.12 -26.92
C GLU A 8 7.75 -35.95 -25.60
N ASP A 9 9.07 -36.17 -25.61
CA ASP A 9 9.93 -36.02 -24.43
C ASP A 9 9.95 -34.56 -23.90
N ASN A 10 9.92 -33.57 -24.79
CA ASN A 10 9.89 -32.16 -24.39
C ASN A 10 8.53 -31.75 -23.81
N GLU A 11 7.44 -32.25 -24.36
CA GLU A 11 6.09 -31.98 -23.86
C GLU A 11 5.87 -32.61 -22.46
N GLU A 12 6.45 -33.78 -22.21
CA GLU A 12 6.42 -34.44 -20.90
C GLU A 12 7.20 -33.64 -19.84
N LEU A 13 8.40 -33.16 -20.18
CA LEU A 13 9.22 -32.30 -19.30
C LEU A 13 8.51 -30.96 -18.99
N GLU A 14 7.86 -30.35 -19.97
CA GLU A 14 7.08 -29.13 -19.75
C GLU A 14 5.89 -29.36 -18.80
N LEU A 15 5.20 -30.49 -18.94
CA LEU A 15 4.08 -30.84 -18.07
C LEU A 15 4.54 -31.12 -16.65
N GLU A 16 5.68 -31.79 -16.48
CA GLU A 16 6.29 -32.02 -15.17
C GLU A 16 6.70 -30.70 -14.50
N LEU A 17 7.34 -29.79 -15.24
CA LEU A 17 7.69 -28.46 -14.74
C LEU A 17 6.44 -27.66 -14.31
N VAL A 18 5.39 -27.66 -15.13
CA VAL A 18 4.13 -26.98 -14.79
C VAL A 18 3.53 -27.59 -13.53
N ARG A 19 3.54 -28.92 -13.40
CA ARG A 19 3.05 -29.62 -12.21
C ARG A 19 3.81 -29.19 -10.96
N GLU A 20 5.14 -29.20 -11.00
CA GLU A 20 5.98 -28.80 -9.86
C GLU A 20 5.75 -27.35 -9.45
N VAL A 21 5.69 -26.43 -10.41
CA VAL A 21 5.45 -25.01 -10.15
C VAL A 21 4.08 -24.79 -9.51
N VAL A 22 3.04 -25.44 -10.02
CA VAL A 22 1.68 -25.33 -9.46
C VAL A 22 1.62 -25.91 -8.04
N LEU A 23 2.22 -27.07 -7.81
CA LEU A 23 2.26 -27.70 -6.48
C LEU A 23 3.04 -26.85 -5.48
N ALA A 24 4.24 -26.41 -5.82
CA ALA A 24 5.06 -25.55 -4.96
C ALA A 24 4.29 -24.28 -4.56
N ARG A 25 3.60 -23.68 -5.53
CA ARG A 25 2.80 -22.49 -5.30
C ARG A 25 1.61 -22.74 -4.37
N ARG A 26 0.81 -23.77 -4.63
CA ARG A 26 -0.35 -24.11 -3.79
C ARG A 26 0.07 -24.47 -2.37
N ARG A 27 1.20 -25.18 -2.20
CA ARG A 27 1.77 -25.51 -0.89
C ARG A 27 2.16 -24.25 -0.13
N LEU A 28 2.80 -23.28 -0.80
CA LEU A 28 3.15 -21.99 -0.19
C LEU A 28 1.92 -21.19 0.22
N ASP A 29 0.95 -21.02 -0.68
CA ASP A 29 -0.29 -20.29 -0.39
C ASP A 29 -1.05 -20.92 0.79
N SER A 30 -1.10 -22.25 0.84
CA SER A 30 -1.78 -22.99 1.91
C SER A 30 -1.06 -22.85 3.24
N ALA A 31 0.28 -22.89 3.25
CA ALA A 31 1.08 -22.64 4.46
C ALA A 31 0.87 -21.21 5.00
N VAL A 32 0.79 -20.21 4.11
CA VAL A 32 0.49 -18.82 4.50
C VAL A 32 -0.91 -18.71 5.10
N MET A 33 -1.92 -19.33 4.48
CA MET A 33 -3.30 -19.32 5.01
C MET A 33 -3.40 -20.03 6.36
N ALA A 34 -2.71 -21.17 6.52
CA ALA A 34 -2.64 -21.87 7.79
C ALA A 34 -2.01 -21.00 8.88
N ALA A 35 -0.88 -20.33 8.57
CA ALA A 35 -0.21 -19.43 9.50
C ALA A 35 -1.09 -18.23 9.90
N LEU A 36 -1.81 -17.62 8.95
CA LEU A 36 -2.73 -16.51 9.21
C LEU A 36 -3.93 -16.94 10.07
N THR A 37 -4.52 -18.10 9.76
CA THR A 37 -5.64 -18.67 10.53
C THR A 37 -5.20 -18.98 11.95
N PHE A 38 -4.05 -19.63 12.11
CA PHE A 38 -3.47 -19.90 13.40
C PHE A 38 -3.15 -18.62 14.18
N GLY A 39 -2.56 -17.60 13.54
CA GLY A 39 -2.32 -16.29 14.16
C GLY A 39 -3.58 -15.59 14.64
N ALA A 40 -4.69 -15.70 13.90
CA ALA A 40 -5.98 -15.16 14.31
C ALA A 40 -6.59 -15.91 15.51
N GLU A 41 -6.41 -17.23 15.56
CA GLU A 41 -6.91 -18.06 16.66
C GLU A 41 -6.05 -17.97 17.93
N LEU A 42 -4.73 -17.74 17.80
CA LEU A 42 -3.80 -17.54 18.91
C LEU A 42 -4.19 -16.39 19.85
N LEU A 43 -4.93 -15.39 19.35
CA LEU A 43 -5.43 -14.29 20.16
C LEU A 43 -6.45 -14.74 21.23
N ASN A 44 -6.94 -15.98 21.17
CA ASN A 44 -7.96 -16.53 22.05
C ASN A 44 -7.50 -17.72 22.92
N HIS A 45 -6.21 -18.08 22.91
CA HIS A 45 -5.72 -19.31 23.57
C HIS A 45 -4.56 -19.04 24.53
N THR A 46 -4.64 -19.59 25.75
CA THR A 46 -3.63 -19.47 26.82
C THR A 46 -2.86 -20.76 27.10
N SER A 47 -3.28 -21.89 26.52
CA SER A 47 -2.64 -23.20 26.72
C SER A 47 -1.81 -23.61 25.50
N GLU A 48 -0.55 -23.99 25.74
CA GLU A 48 0.40 -24.44 24.70
C GLU A 48 -0.04 -25.75 24.02
N TYR A 49 -0.61 -26.70 24.78
CA TYR A 49 -1.08 -27.97 24.24
C TYR A 49 -2.29 -27.79 23.33
N ALA A 50 -3.30 -27.01 23.76
CA ALA A 50 -4.47 -26.69 22.93
C ALA A 50 -4.08 -25.96 21.65
N THR A 51 -3.10 -25.06 21.76
CA THR A 51 -2.50 -24.35 20.63
C THR A 51 -1.83 -25.29 19.63
N ALA A 52 -1.05 -26.27 20.10
CA ALA A 52 -0.35 -27.22 19.23
C ALA A 52 -1.31 -28.17 18.51
N THR A 53 -2.32 -28.72 19.21
CA THR A 53 -3.35 -29.56 18.58
C THR A 53 -4.11 -28.78 17.53
N ARG A 54 -4.45 -27.52 17.83
CA ARG A 54 -5.18 -26.68 16.89
C ARG A 54 -4.35 -26.28 15.67
N ALA A 55 -3.06 -26.03 15.86
CA ALA A 55 -2.14 -25.81 14.75
C ALA A 55 -2.11 -27.02 13.79
N ALA A 56 -2.10 -28.24 14.33
CA ALA A 56 -2.13 -29.46 13.52
C ALA A 56 -3.42 -29.60 12.70
N GLU A 57 -4.59 -29.36 13.31
CA GLU A 57 -5.88 -29.37 12.61
C GLU A 57 -5.95 -28.33 11.49
N ILE A 58 -5.41 -27.12 11.72
CA ILE A 58 -5.37 -26.06 10.71
C ILE A 58 -4.44 -26.45 9.55
N LEU A 59 -3.27 -27.03 9.84
CA LEU A 59 -2.36 -27.49 8.81
C LEU A 59 -2.98 -28.60 7.96
N GLU A 60 -3.70 -29.53 8.57
CA GLU A 60 -4.41 -30.61 7.87
C GLU A 60 -5.57 -30.05 7.02
N ALA A 61 -6.35 -29.11 7.54
CA ALA A 61 -7.43 -28.45 6.80
C ALA A 61 -6.94 -27.64 5.58
N HIS A 62 -5.67 -27.25 5.58
CA HIS A 62 -5.01 -26.55 4.48
C HIS A 62 -4.06 -27.45 3.68
N ALA A 63 -4.10 -28.78 3.85
CA ALA A 63 -3.32 -29.67 3.02
C ALA A 63 -3.74 -29.55 1.54
N VAL A 64 -2.75 -29.50 0.64
CA VAL A 64 -3.00 -29.43 -0.81
C VAL A 64 -3.32 -30.83 -1.31
N ASP A 65 -4.48 -30.99 -1.95
CA ASP A 65 -4.77 -32.17 -2.75
C ASP A 65 -3.94 -32.12 -4.05
N GLU A 66 -2.96 -33.02 -4.15
CA GLU A 66 -2.02 -33.07 -5.27
C GLU A 66 -2.54 -33.88 -6.46
N ASP A 67 -3.59 -34.68 -6.26
CA ASP A 67 -4.13 -35.60 -7.28
C ASP A 67 -4.82 -34.81 -8.40
N ASP A 68 -5.48 -33.71 -8.06
CA ASP A 68 -6.07 -32.78 -9.03
C ASP A 68 -5.01 -32.13 -9.94
N VAL A 69 -3.83 -31.80 -9.40
CA VAL A 69 -2.74 -31.20 -10.17
C VAL A 69 -2.02 -32.26 -10.99
N ALA A 70 -1.91 -33.50 -10.49
CA ALA A 70 -1.34 -34.62 -11.22
C ALA A 70 -2.17 -35.00 -12.45
N ARG A 71 -3.50 -34.88 -12.37
CA ARG A 71 -4.42 -35.21 -13.48
C ARG A 71 -4.45 -34.17 -14.60
N ASP A 72 -4.39 -32.86 -14.27
CA ASP A 72 -4.34 -31.77 -15.26
C ASP A 72 -3.52 -30.57 -14.77
N PRO A 73 -2.18 -30.59 -14.95
CA PRO A 73 -1.31 -29.50 -14.51
C PRO A 73 -1.63 -28.15 -15.18
N ARG A 74 -1.96 -28.17 -16.48
CA ARG A 74 -2.24 -26.96 -17.27
C ARG A 74 -3.61 -26.37 -16.91
N GLY A 75 -4.60 -27.20 -16.63
CA GLY A 75 -5.89 -26.78 -16.09
C GLY A 75 -5.77 -26.18 -14.70
N ALA A 76 -4.99 -26.83 -13.82
CA ALA A 76 -4.70 -26.32 -12.49
C ALA A 76 -4.02 -24.94 -12.54
N LEU A 77 -3.00 -24.76 -13.39
CA LEU A 77 -2.34 -23.47 -13.59
C LEU A 77 -3.32 -22.38 -14.07
N ARG A 78 -4.16 -22.69 -15.08
CA ARG A 78 -5.16 -21.73 -15.59
C ARG A 78 -6.16 -21.31 -14.51
N SER A 79 -6.62 -22.26 -13.70
CA SER A 79 -7.52 -21.98 -12.58
C SER A 79 -6.84 -21.09 -11.52
N ASP A 80 -5.58 -21.36 -11.20
CA ASP A 80 -4.79 -20.56 -10.25
C ASP A 80 -4.63 -19.13 -10.75
N MET A 81 -4.23 -18.95 -12.02
CA MET A 81 -4.13 -17.63 -12.65
C MET A 81 -5.47 -16.89 -12.69
N ALA A 82 -6.59 -17.58 -12.92
CA ALA A 82 -7.91 -16.95 -12.90
C ALA A 82 -8.29 -16.49 -11.48
N ARG A 83 -8.04 -17.32 -10.47
CA ARG A 83 -8.24 -16.95 -9.06
C ARG A 83 -7.36 -15.75 -8.66
N ASP A 84 -6.13 -15.70 -9.14
CA ASP A 84 -5.23 -14.56 -8.91
C ASP A 84 -5.74 -13.29 -9.54
N ARG A 85 -6.24 -13.34 -10.78
CA ARG A 85 -6.83 -12.16 -11.42
C ARG A 85 -8.00 -11.64 -10.62
N VAL A 86 -8.92 -12.51 -10.22
CA VAL A 86 -10.07 -12.14 -9.38
C VAL A 86 -9.62 -11.58 -8.02
N ARG A 87 -8.58 -12.15 -7.40
CA ARG A 87 -8.01 -11.64 -6.14
C ARG A 87 -7.35 -10.29 -6.34
N ALA A 88 -6.55 -10.15 -7.39
CA ALA A 88 -5.85 -8.92 -7.71
C ALA A 88 -6.82 -7.80 -8.10
N GLU A 89 -7.91 -8.09 -8.81
CA GLU A 89 -9.01 -7.15 -9.08
C GLU A 89 -9.65 -6.68 -7.77
N ARG A 90 -9.97 -7.61 -6.86
CA ARG A 90 -10.55 -7.30 -5.54
C ARG A 90 -9.64 -6.44 -4.66
N ILE A 91 -8.33 -6.60 -4.77
CA ILE A 91 -7.33 -5.89 -3.97
C ILE A 91 -6.78 -4.65 -4.73
N GLY A 92 -7.23 -4.41 -5.97
CA GLY A 92 -6.83 -3.26 -6.79
C GLY A 92 -5.40 -3.34 -7.33
N LEU A 93 -4.87 -4.55 -7.51
CA LEU A 93 -3.52 -4.84 -8.02
C LEU A 93 -3.45 -5.06 -9.54
N VAL A 94 -4.58 -5.29 -10.23
CA VAL A 94 -4.60 -5.38 -11.71
C VAL A 94 -4.64 -3.97 -12.31
N PRO A 95 -3.67 -3.58 -13.16
CA PRO A 95 -3.81 -2.44 -14.05
C PRO A 95 -4.92 -2.72 -15.06
N GLU A 96 -5.99 -1.93 -15.07
CA GLU A 96 -7.01 -2.08 -16.12
C GLU A 96 -6.38 -1.69 -17.47
N PRO A 97 -6.68 -2.44 -18.56
CA PRO A 97 -6.26 -2.05 -19.90
C PRO A 97 -7.00 -0.75 -20.26
N GLY A 98 -6.29 0.37 -20.14
CA GLY A 98 -6.88 1.71 -20.18
C GLY A 98 -6.52 2.60 -18.98
N ASP A 99 -5.63 2.16 -18.08
CA ASP A 99 -5.07 2.98 -16.99
C ASP A 99 -4.60 4.33 -17.54
N SER A 100 -5.48 5.35 -17.38
CA SER A 100 -5.19 6.71 -17.80
C SER A 100 -3.87 7.17 -17.17
N GLU A 101 -3.14 8.06 -17.82
CA GLU A 101 -1.92 8.67 -17.28
C GLU A 101 -2.12 9.19 -15.84
N SER A 102 -3.35 9.63 -15.52
CA SER A 102 -3.79 10.01 -14.17
C SER A 102 -3.71 8.88 -13.13
N ALA A 103 -4.09 7.65 -13.49
CA ALA A 103 -4.06 6.49 -12.60
C ALA A 103 -2.62 6.04 -12.30
N LEU A 104 -1.75 6.05 -13.31
CA LEU A 104 -0.32 5.78 -13.14
C LEU A 104 0.35 6.84 -12.27
N ARG A 105 0.06 8.13 -12.52
CA ARG A 105 0.56 9.24 -11.71
C ARG A 105 0.12 9.09 -10.24
N ARG A 106 -1.14 8.74 -10.02
CA ARG A 106 -1.70 8.49 -8.68
C ARG A 106 -1.05 7.30 -7.97
N ARG A 107 -0.80 6.19 -8.67
CA ARG A 107 -0.08 5.03 -8.09
C ARG A 107 1.33 5.42 -7.65
N LYS A 108 2.06 6.15 -8.50
CA LYS A 108 3.40 6.69 -8.17
C LYS A 108 3.34 7.64 -6.96
N GLN A 109 2.36 8.53 -6.93
CA GLN A 109 2.15 9.45 -5.81
C GLN A 109 1.85 8.72 -4.50
N ASN A 110 0.93 7.75 -4.51
CA ASN A 110 0.62 6.94 -3.34
C ASN A 110 1.83 6.14 -2.83
N ALA A 111 2.65 5.61 -3.74
CA ALA A 111 3.87 4.92 -3.38
C ALA A 111 4.85 5.88 -2.67
N LEU A 112 5.07 7.08 -3.23
CA LEU A 112 5.92 8.11 -2.64
C LEU A 112 5.43 8.54 -1.24
N LEU A 113 4.12 8.75 -1.08
CA LEU A 113 3.54 9.13 0.21
C LEU A 113 3.74 8.03 1.27
N ARG A 114 3.63 6.75 0.88
CA ARG A 114 3.90 5.62 1.77
C ARG A 114 5.38 5.53 2.15
N GLU A 115 6.28 5.77 1.20
CA GLU A 115 7.72 5.83 1.43
C GLU A 115 8.07 6.93 2.42
N VAL A 116 7.60 8.16 2.18
CA VAL A 116 7.82 9.31 3.07
C VAL A 116 7.31 9.02 4.49
N ARG A 117 6.14 8.38 4.62
CA ARG A 117 5.63 7.95 5.92
C ARG A 117 6.56 6.94 6.60
N ALA A 118 7.05 5.93 5.87
CA ALA A 118 7.95 4.93 6.42
C ALA A 118 9.26 5.55 6.91
N ASP A 119 9.82 6.47 6.13
CA ASP A 119 11.05 7.18 6.48
C ASP A 119 10.87 8.05 7.73
N LEU A 120 9.79 8.84 7.80
CA LEU A 120 9.51 9.65 8.98
C LEU A 120 9.32 8.79 10.24
N LEU A 121 8.65 7.64 10.13
CA LEU A 121 8.53 6.70 11.26
C LEU A 121 9.89 6.11 11.67
N GLU A 122 10.81 5.91 10.72
CA GLU A 122 12.16 5.44 11.00
C GLU A 122 13.02 6.54 11.66
N VAL A 123 12.90 7.79 11.21
CA VAL A 123 13.52 8.95 11.86
C VAL A 123 13.04 9.05 13.30
N VAL A 124 11.72 9.02 13.54
CA VAL A 124 11.16 9.06 14.90
C VAL A 124 11.71 7.91 15.76
N ARG A 125 11.77 6.69 15.23
CA ARG A 125 12.36 5.53 15.94
C ARG A 125 13.83 5.73 16.29
N ARG A 126 14.62 6.28 15.36
CA ARG A 126 16.04 6.57 15.57
C ARG A 126 16.26 7.68 16.60
N CYS A 127 15.49 8.76 16.48
CA CYS A 127 15.58 9.92 17.37
C CYS A 127 15.12 9.60 18.79
N ARG A 128 14.23 8.61 19.00
CA ARG A 128 13.83 8.16 20.35
C ARG A 128 15.00 7.76 21.27
N LYS A 129 16.18 7.48 20.74
CA LYS A 129 17.39 7.25 21.56
C LYS A 129 17.89 8.52 22.29
N PHE A 130 17.46 9.69 21.84
CA PHE A 130 17.80 11.00 22.39
C PHE A 130 16.65 11.61 23.21
N THR A 131 15.69 10.84 23.70
CA THR A 131 14.52 11.37 24.44
C THR A 131 14.86 12.23 25.66
N PHE A 132 16.07 12.08 26.21
CA PHE A 132 16.55 12.89 27.35
C PHE A 132 17.28 14.17 26.92
N ASP A 133 17.61 14.30 25.63
CA ASP A 133 18.15 15.50 25.01
C ASP A 133 17.12 16.05 24.01
N ASN A 134 16.25 16.91 24.51
CA ASN A 134 15.17 17.49 23.72
C ASN A 134 15.67 18.31 22.52
N VAL A 135 16.90 18.84 22.58
CA VAL A 135 17.50 19.61 21.48
C VAL A 135 17.97 18.65 20.39
N ALA A 136 18.78 17.65 20.74
CA ALA A 136 19.21 16.64 19.77
C ALA A 136 18.04 15.84 19.16
N PHE A 137 16.99 15.60 19.94
CA PHE A 137 15.75 15.00 19.44
C PHE A 137 15.07 15.91 18.40
N ALA A 138 14.87 17.18 18.72
CA ALA A 138 14.22 18.13 17.81
C ALA A 138 15.03 18.36 16.53
N ASP A 139 16.36 18.43 16.63
CA ASP A 139 17.26 18.61 15.48
C ASP A 139 17.23 17.40 14.54
N GLY A 140 17.29 16.18 15.09
CA GLY A 140 17.19 14.96 14.29
C GLY A 140 15.82 14.82 13.60
N ILE A 141 14.74 15.24 14.25
CA ILE A 141 13.41 15.30 13.63
C ILE A 141 13.36 16.37 12.54
N ALA A 142 13.97 17.54 12.76
CA ALA A 142 14.02 18.61 11.76
C ALA A 142 14.78 18.17 10.50
N GLU A 143 15.93 17.51 10.65
CA GLU A 143 16.71 16.95 9.53
C GLU A 143 15.88 15.92 8.74
N GLY A 144 15.23 14.99 9.44
CA GLY A 144 14.38 14.00 8.80
C GLY A 144 13.16 14.60 8.11
N LEU A 145 12.57 15.66 8.68
CA LEU A 145 11.46 16.39 8.08
C LEU A 145 11.91 17.11 6.79
N CYS A 146 13.08 17.74 6.78
CA CYS A 146 13.65 18.35 5.58
C CYS A 146 13.85 17.31 4.45
N ALA A 147 14.47 16.17 4.77
CA ALA A 147 14.67 15.10 3.80
C ALA A 147 13.33 14.54 3.25
N ALA A 148 12.32 14.40 4.12
CA ALA A 148 10.98 14.01 3.70
C ALA A 148 10.32 15.04 2.79
N THR A 149 10.46 16.34 3.09
CA THR A 149 9.92 17.40 2.22
C THR A 149 10.64 17.45 0.88
N ASP A 150 11.96 17.24 0.82
CA ASP A 150 12.72 17.22 -0.43
C ASP A 150 12.22 16.10 -1.36
N LYS A 151 11.92 14.91 -0.81
CA LYS A 151 11.30 13.82 -1.58
C LYS A 151 9.93 14.20 -2.14
N LEU A 152 9.11 14.90 -1.35
CA LEU A 152 7.78 15.34 -1.79
C LEU A 152 7.86 16.38 -2.92
N VAL A 153 8.90 17.22 -2.96
CA VAL A 153 9.08 18.25 -4.01
C VAL A 153 9.27 17.63 -5.40
N VAL A 154 9.98 16.50 -5.51
CA VAL A 154 10.26 15.83 -6.80
C VAL A 154 8.98 15.47 -7.58
N GLY A 155 7.90 15.15 -6.86
CA GLY A 155 6.62 14.78 -7.46
C GLY A 155 5.57 15.88 -7.49
N ALA A 156 5.88 17.08 -7.01
CA ALA A 156 4.90 18.14 -6.76
C ALA A 156 4.68 19.05 -7.98
N ASP A 157 3.42 19.29 -8.32
CA ASP A 157 3.03 20.41 -9.17
C ASP A 157 3.04 21.71 -8.36
N MET A 158 3.92 22.64 -8.73
CA MET A 158 4.11 23.89 -8.00
C MET A 158 2.91 24.84 -8.10
N GLU A 159 2.06 24.73 -9.12
CA GLU A 159 0.83 25.52 -9.19
C GLU A 159 -0.19 25.02 -8.17
N THR A 160 -0.42 23.71 -8.13
CA THR A 160 -1.25 23.05 -7.12
C THR A 160 -0.72 23.30 -5.70
N TYR A 161 0.61 23.26 -5.49
CA TYR A 161 1.23 23.62 -4.21
C TYR A 161 0.93 25.06 -3.78
N ARG A 162 1.05 26.04 -4.70
CA ARG A 162 0.75 27.45 -4.37
C ARG A 162 -0.72 27.65 -4.00
N ALA A 163 -1.64 26.95 -4.67
CA ALA A 163 -3.05 26.97 -4.30
C ALA A 163 -3.26 26.41 -2.88
N TRP A 164 -2.66 25.25 -2.58
CA TRP A 164 -2.69 24.68 -1.23
C TRP A 164 -2.03 25.57 -0.18
N GLN A 165 -0.95 26.28 -0.51
CA GLN A 165 -0.19 27.11 0.42
C GLN A 165 -1.03 28.26 1.01
N ARG A 166 -2.02 28.77 0.26
CA ARG A 166 -2.98 29.77 0.73
C ARG A 166 -3.95 29.22 1.76
N GLY A 167 -4.21 27.91 1.75
CA GLY A 167 -4.90 27.19 2.81
C GLY A 167 -6.43 27.34 2.82
N MET A 168 -7.03 27.96 1.80
CA MET A 168 -8.48 28.15 1.72
C MET A 168 -9.12 27.03 0.90
N VAL A 169 -9.70 26.04 1.59
CA VAL A 169 -10.52 24.98 0.99
C VAL A 169 -11.95 25.48 0.92
N LEU A 170 -12.49 25.56 -0.29
CA LEU A 170 -13.84 26.05 -0.56
C LEU A 170 -14.86 24.90 -0.49
N LYS A 171 -14.47 23.72 -0.98
CA LYS A 171 -15.35 22.54 -1.02
C LYS A 171 -14.53 21.26 -0.98
N LEU A 172 -15.10 20.22 -0.37
CA LEU A 172 -14.65 18.84 -0.53
C LEU A 172 -15.76 18.04 -1.23
N SER A 173 -15.38 17.15 -2.14
CA SER A 173 -16.30 16.22 -2.80
C SER A 173 -15.65 14.85 -2.93
N GLU A 174 -16.44 13.80 -2.79
CA GLU A 174 -15.99 12.44 -3.11
C GLU A 174 -16.40 12.09 -4.54
N GLU A 175 -15.43 11.63 -5.33
CA GLU A 175 -15.66 11.05 -6.63
C GLU A 175 -15.57 9.52 -6.52
N PRO A 176 -16.61 8.79 -6.98
CA PRO A 176 -16.58 7.34 -6.98
C PRO A 176 -15.45 6.85 -7.88
N ASN A 177 -14.69 5.87 -7.39
CA ASN A 177 -13.59 5.24 -8.11
C ASN A 177 -13.96 3.77 -8.35
N PRO A 178 -14.29 3.36 -9.59
CA PRO A 178 -14.80 2.01 -9.89
C PRO A 178 -13.91 0.87 -9.39
N GLY A 179 -12.58 1.08 -9.36
CA GLY A 179 -11.60 0.10 -8.94
C GLY A 179 -10.98 0.32 -7.55
N GLY A 180 -11.60 1.10 -6.65
CA GLY A 180 -11.05 1.27 -5.31
C GLY A 180 -11.72 2.30 -4.42
N LEU A 181 -10.99 2.79 -3.42
CA LEU A 181 -11.51 3.81 -2.50
C LEU A 181 -11.90 5.10 -3.25
N PRO A 182 -13.03 5.74 -2.88
CA PRO A 182 -13.44 7.04 -3.39
C PRO A 182 -12.31 8.06 -3.35
N ARG A 183 -12.23 8.88 -4.39
CA ARG A 183 -11.26 9.99 -4.46
C ARG A 183 -11.85 11.18 -3.73
N VAL A 184 -11.09 11.79 -2.84
CA VAL A 184 -11.48 13.06 -2.24
C VAL A 184 -10.86 14.16 -3.07
N MET A 185 -11.70 14.99 -3.66
CA MET A 185 -11.32 16.19 -4.36
C MET A 185 -11.55 17.39 -3.46
N ALA A 186 -10.64 18.35 -3.54
CA ALA A 186 -10.73 19.62 -2.86
C ALA A 186 -10.75 20.75 -3.88
N THR A 187 -11.78 21.58 -3.81
CA THR A 187 -11.81 22.86 -4.50
C THR A 187 -11.10 23.88 -3.60
N VAL A 188 -9.98 24.39 -4.05
CA VAL A 188 -9.14 25.37 -3.35
C VAL A 188 -9.15 26.71 -4.08
N ASP A 189 -8.98 27.79 -3.34
CA ASP A 189 -8.79 29.11 -3.93
C ASP A 189 -7.40 29.23 -4.59
N ALA A 190 -7.39 29.43 -5.91
CA ALA A 190 -6.17 29.62 -6.71
C ALA A 190 -5.63 31.05 -6.66
N GLY A 191 -6.33 31.97 -5.97
CA GLY A 191 -5.91 33.34 -5.71
C GLY A 191 -6.42 34.38 -6.73
N PRO A 192 -6.01 35.64 -6.58
CA PRO A 192 -6.55 36.76 -7.36
C PRO A 192 -6.41 36.56 -8.87
N GLY A 193 -7.50 36.75 -9.61
CA GLY A 193 -7.52 36.61 -11.07
C GLY A 193 -7.52 35.16 -11.57
N ARG A 194 -7.59 34.16 -10.69
CA ARG A 194 -7.70 32.74 -11.04
C ARG A 194 -9.01 32.17 -10.48
N GLY A 195 -9.69 31.34 -11.25
CA GLY A 195 -10.86 30.59 -10.76
C GLY A 195 -10.47 29.53 -9.73
N PRO A 196 -11.43 29.01 -8.95
CA PRO A 196 -11.19 27.89 -8.05
C PRO A 196 -10.54 26.70 -8.76
N LEU A 197 -9.58 26.06 -8.10
CA LEU A 197 -8.87 24.90 -8.64
C LEU A 197 -9.35 23.64 -7.91
N THR A 198 -9.72 22.59 -8.63
CA THR A 198 -10.10 21.31 -8.05
C THR A 198 -8.91 20.34 -8.14
N VAL A 199 -8.43 19.88 -6.99
CA VAL A 199 -7.23 19.06 -6.84
C VAL A 199 -7.49 17.87 -5.94
N GLU A 200 -6.74 16.78 -6.11
CA GLU A 200 -6.84 15.64 -5.20
C GLU A 200 -6.42 16.06 -3.78
N TRP A 201 -7.17 15.60 -2.78
CA TRP A 201 -6.83 15.81 -1.37
C TRP A 201 -5.57 15.05 -0.98
N ASP A 202 -5.42 13.81 -1.48
CA ASP A 202 -4.29 12.95 -1.16
C ASP A 202 -3.06 13.28 -2.02
N SER A 203 -2.64 14.53 -2.01
CA SER A 203 -1.54 15.02 -2.84
C SER A 203 -0.25 15.32 -2.05
N CYS A 204 0.89 15.38 -2.75
CA CYS A 204 2.19 15.77 -2.19
C CYS A 204 2.20 17.26 -1.86
N GLU A 205 1.62 18.05 -2.77
CA GLU A 205 1.48 19.50 -2.71
C GLU A 205 0.75 19.95 -1.45
N ARG A 206 -0.33 19.27 -1.08
CA ARG A 206 -1.08 19.58 0.15
C ARG A 206 -0.23 19.37 1.40
N ARG A 207 0.55 18.29 1.44
CA ARG A 207 1.39 17.92 2.59
C ARG A 207 2.60 18.83 2.72
N LEU A 208 3.23 19.18 1.58
CA LEU A 208 4.22 20.24 1.53
C LEU A 208 3.67 21.58 2.03
N ALA A 209 2.48 21.97 1.55
CA ALA A 209 1.85 23.22 1.95
C ALA A 209 1.48 23.24 3.45
N LEU A 210 1.08 22.11 4.01
CA LEU A 210 0.85 21.93 5.45
C LEU A 210 2.14 22.18 6.24
N VAL A 211 3.22 21.48 5.90
CA VAL A 211 4.53 21.66 6.54
C VAL A 211 4.99 23.11 6.44
N ALA A 212 4.95 23.70 5.24
CA ALA A 212 5.36 25.08 5.01
C ALA A 212 4.50 26.11 5.77
N ARG A 213 3.21 25.86 5.99
CA ARG A 213 2.37 26.73 6.83
C ARG A 213 2.74 26.63 8.29
N MET A 214 2.92 25.41 8.80
CA MET A 214 3.25 25.19 10.21
C MET A 214 4.65 25.72 10.55
N ALA A 215 5.63 25.50 9.67
CA ALA A 215 6.98 26.04 9.83
C ALA A 215 6.99 27.57 9.84
N ARG A 216 6.25 28.22 8.93
CA ARG A 216 6.10 29.69 8.92
C ARG A 216 5.41 30.23 10.18
N ALA A 217 4.55 29.44 10.82
CA ALA A 217 3.91 29.78 12.08
C ALA A 217 4.80 29.51 13.31
N GLY A 218 6.06 29.09 13.12
CA GLY A 218 6.99 28.81 14.21
C GLY A 218 6.65 27.52 14.99
N VAL A 219 5.90 26.60 14.40
CA VAL A 219 5.55 25.33 15.05
C VAL A 219 6.79 24.44 15.13
N SER A 220 6.97 23.77 16.27
CA SER A 220 8.10 22.85 16.50
C SER A 220 8.14 21.72 15.44
N PRO A 221 9.34 21.35 14.92
CA PRO A 221 9.51 20.24 13.98
C PRO A 221 8.88 18.92 14.44
N VAL A 222 8.88 18.66 15.75
CA VAL A 222 8.24 17.47 16.35
C VAL A 222 6.74 17.48 16.10
N VAL A 223 6.08 18.61 16.37
CA VAL A 223 4.62 18.77 16.16
C VAL A 223 4.27 18.74 14.68
N ILE A 224 5.14 19.29 13.82
CA ILE A 224 4.96 19.21 12.36
C ILE A 224 5.05 17.75 11.89
N CYS A 225 6.05 17.00 12.37
CA CYS A 225 6.23 15.59 12.04
C CYS A 225 5.04 14.73 12.46
N ASP A 226 4.57 14.87 13.70
CA ASP A 226 3.39 14.16 14.19
C ASP A 226 2.14 14.47 13.37
N ARG A 227 1.93 15.75 13.06
CA ARG A 227 0.79 16.17 12.24
C ARG A 227 0.86 15.62 10.82
N LEU A 228 2.05 15.61 10.22
CA LEU A 228 2.27 15.04 8.89
C LEU A 228 2.08 13.52 8.88
N LEU A 229 2.56 12.80 9.90
CA LEU A 229 2.35 11.36 10.05
C LEU A 229 0.87 11.00 10.22
N ALA A 230 0.11 11.79 10.98
CA ALA A 230 -1.33 11.63 11.10
C ALA A 230 -2.02 11.85 9.75
N ASP A 231 -1.61 12.89 9.02
CA ASP A 231 -2.17 13.23 7.69
C ASP A 231 -1.80 12.22 6.58
N LEU A 232 -0.64 11.58 6.68
CA LEU A 232 -0.21 10.49 5.80
C LEU A 232 -0.90 9.15 6.12
N SER A 233 -1.39 9.00 7.35
CA SER A 233 -2.08 7.79 7.80
C SER A 233 -3.58 7.81 7.49
N VAL A 234 -4.14 8.97 7.13
CA VAL A 234 -5.57 9.16 6.84
C VAL A 234 -5.76 9.63 5.41
N SER A 235 -6.39 8.79 4.59
CA SER A 235 -6.66 9.08 3.17
C SER A 235 -7.86 10.00 2.92
N SER A 236 -8.71 10.27 3.92
CA SER A 236 -9.88 11.16 3.74
C SER A 236 -10.32 11.83 5.03
N PRO A 237 -10.54 13.17 5.03
CA PRO A 237 -11.11 13.90 6.15
C PRO A 237 -12.63 13.67 6.27
N LEU A 238 -13.31 13.35 5.16
CA LEU A 238 -14.76 13.10 5.12
C LEU A 238 -15.14 11.77 5.77
N ARG A 239 -14.21 10.83 5.86
CA ARG A 239 -14.39 9.59 6.63
C ARG A 239 -14.34 9.80 8.14
N TYR A 240 -13.88 10.97 8.59
CA TYR A 240 -13.81 11.31 10.00
C TYR A 240 -15.02 12.10 10.49
N SER A 241 -15.77 12.79 9.60
CA SER A 241 -16.95 13.56 9.99
C SER A 241 -18.21 12.73 10.28
N PHE A 242 -18.12 11.39 10.18
CA PHE A 242 -19.21 10.44 10.42
C PHE A 242 -19.02 9.58 11.69
N ARG A 243 -18.05 9.91 12.57
CA ARG A 243 -17.86 9.23 13.87
C ARG A 243 -17.97 10.19 15.03
#